data_AF-A0A0Q9SKF8-F1
#
_entry.id   AF-A0A0Q9SKF8-F1
#
_cell.length_a   1.000
_cell.length_b   1.000
_cell.length_c   1.000
_cell.angle_alpha   90.00
_cell.angle_beta   90.00
_cell.angle_gamma   90.00
#
_symmetry.space_group_name_H-M   'P 1'
#
loop_
_entity.id
_entity.type
_entity.pdbx_description
1 polymer ?
#
loop_
_entity_poly.entity_id
_entity_poly.type
_entity_poly.pdbx_seq_one_letter_code
_entity_poly.pdbx_strand_id
1 'polypeptide(L)' 'MDPALESEPRPDTPAAGNALVWMTLSLFAFGVFLVAVPGRDPAGRTWLWVGVVLLVVGGVASAFAVRARWAYLREHRAD' A
#
# COMPACT_ATOMS: atom_id res chain seq x y z
N MET A 1 -2.39 -11.17 -33.20
CA MET A 1 -2.29 -10.82 -31.77
C MET A 1 -3.68 -10.84 -31.22
N ASP A 2 -3.93 -11.66 -30.20
CA ASP A 2 -5.24 -11.77 -29.57
C ASP A 2 -5.46 -10.53 -28.67
N PRO A 3 -6.49 -9.71 -28.91
CA PRO A 3 -6.75 -8.52 -28.09
C PRO A 3 -7.08 -8.85 -26.62
N ALA A 4 -7.36 -10.12 -26.30
CA ALA A 4 -7.55 -10.58 -24.92
C ALA A 4 -6.25 -10.70 -24.11
N LEU A 5 -5.07 -10.64 -24.75
CA LEU A 5 -3.76 -10.67 -24.08
C LEU A 5 -3.18 -9.27 -23.78
N GLU A 6 -3.75 -8.20 -24.35
CA GLU A 6 -3.35 -6.82 -24.04
C GLU A 6 -4.00 -6.26 -22.77
N SER A 7 -5.08 -6.90 -22.31
CA SER A 7 -5.82 -6.51 -21.10
C SER A 7 -5.27 -7.12 -19.82
N GLU A 8 -4.26 -8.00 -19.90
CA GLU A 8 -3.58 -8.50 -18.71
C GLU A 8 -2.73 -7.35 -18.14
N PRO A 9 -3.02 -6.85 -16.92
CA PRO A 9 -2.29 -5.73 -16.35
C PRO A 9 -0.82 -6.12 -16.21
N ARG A 10 0.01 -5.64 -17.14
CA ARG A 10 1.43 -5.96 -17.13
C ARG A 10 2.01 -5.44 -15.81
N PRO A 11 2.56 -6.30 -14.94
CA PRO A 11 2.94 -5.93 -13.58
C PRO A 11 4.08 -4.88 -13.54
N ASP A 12 4.78 -4.70 -14.66
CA ASP A 12 5.98 -3.86 -14.79
C ASP A 12 5.69 -2.43 -15.27
N THR A 13 4.46 -1.93 -15.09
CA THR A 13 4.13 -0.55 -15.50
C THR A 13 4.35 0.46 -14.36
N PRO A 14 4.78 1.71 -14.66
CA PRO A 14 4.89 2.78 -13.67
C PRO A 14 3.60 3.03 -12.88
N ALA A 15 2.45 2.82 -13.53
CA ALA A 15 1.12 2.98 -12.94
C ALA A 15 0.84 1.92 -11.86
N ALA A 16 1.20 0.65 -12.11
CA ALA A 16 1.04 -0.44 -11.14
C ALA A 16 1.90 -0.20 -9.89
N GLY A 17 3.15 0.25 -10.07
CA GLY A 17 4.02 0.61 -8.95
C GLY A 17 3.46 1.77 -8.10
N ASN A 18 2.89 2.79 -8.75
CA ASN A 18 2.27 3.92 -8.05
C ASN A 18 0.98 3.49 -7.31
N ALA A 19 0.13 2.68 -7.96
CA ALA A 19 -1.07 2.14 -7.34
C ALA A 19 -0.76 1.32 -6.08
N LEU A 20 0.28 0.48 -6.12
CA LEU A 20 0.72 -0.31 -4.96
C LEU A 20 1.17 0.57 -3.79
N VAL A 21 1.93 1.63 -4.07
CA VAL A 21 2.35 2.60 -3.03
C VAL A 21 1.12 3.28 -2.41
N TRP A 22 0.18 3.76 -3.23
CA TRP A 22 -1.03 4.42 -2.74
C TRP A 22 -1.92 3.47 -1.93
N MET A 23 -2.17 2.25 -2.41
CA MET A 23 -2.99 1.27 -1.69
C MET A 23 -2.41 0.94 -0.31
N THR A 24 -1.10 0.69 -0.23
CA THR A 24 -0.45 0.36 1.05
C THR A 24 -0.44 1.55 2.00
N LEU A 25 -0.23 2.77 1.49
CA LEU A 25 -0.30 4.01 2.29
C LEU A 25 -1.71 4.27 2.80
N SER A 26 -2.74 4.04 1.98
CA SER A 26 -4.14 4.15 2.40
C SER A 26 -4.47 3.15 3.49
N LEU A 27 -3.96 1.92 3.40
CA LEU A 27 -4.14 0.90 4.44
C LEU A 27 -3.48 1.32 5.76
N PHE A 28 -2.26 1.84 5.69
CA PHE A 28 -1.55 2.39 6.84
C PHE A 28 -2.32 3.54 7.49
N ALA A 29 -2.75 4.53 6.69
CA ALA A 29 -3.51 5.68 7.16
C ALA A 29 -4.86 5.28 7.79
N PHE A 30 -5.52 4.26 7.23
CA PHE A 30 -6.73 3.70 7.83
C PHE A 30 -6.45 3.04 9.18
N GLY A 31 -5.32 2.33 9.32
CA GLY A 31 -4.85 1.83 10.61
C GLY A 31 -4.65 2.94 11.64
N VAL A 32 -3.99 4.04 11.25
CA VAL A 32 -3.84 5.24 12.11
C VAL A 32 -5.21 5.74 12.59
N PHE A 33 -6.17 5.88 11.66
CA PHE A 33 -7.52 6.34 11.97
C PHE A 33 -8.20 5.44 13.01
N LEU A 34 -8.16 4.11 12.83
CA LEU A 34 -8.77 3.17 13.75
C LEU A 34 -8.17 3.24 15.17
N VAL A 35 -6.85 3.41 15.28
CA VAL A 35 -6.21 3.58 16.60
C VAL A 35 -6.58 4.92 17.23
N ALA A 36 -6.58 6.00 16.44
CA ALA A 36 -6.71 7.35 16.94
C ALA A 36 -8.16 7.73 17.30
N VAL A 37 -9.14 7.20 16.58
CA VAL A 37 -10.56 7.57 16.72
C VAL A 37 -11.32 6.51 17.52
N PRO A 38 -11.77 5.37 16.96
CA PRO A 38 -12.54 4.40 17.73
C PRO A 38 -11.71 3.65 18.78
N GLY A 39 -10.41 3.47 18.58
CA GLY A 39 -9.54 2.75 19.51
C GLY A 39 -9.36 3.43 20.88
N ARG A 40 -9.69 4.72 20.99
CA ARG A 40 -9.64 5.47 22.25
C ARG A 40 -10.90 5.36 23.09
N ASP A 41 -12.01 4.95 22.50
CA ASP A 41 -13.25 4.72 23.23
C ASP A 41 -13.27 3.34 23.88
N PRO A 42 -13.79 3.20 25.12
CA PRO A 42 -13.92 1.90 25.77
C PRO A 42 -14.74 0.89 24.95
N ALA A 43 -15.79 1.36 24.29
CA ALA A 43 -16.64 0.56 23.40
C ALA A 43 -15.94 0.18 22.09
N GLY A 44 -14.94 0.96 21.66
CA GLY A 44 -14.20 0.75 20.41
C GLY A 44 -12.84 0.07 20.58
N ARG A 45 -12.52 -0.45 21.78
CA ARG A 45 -11.21 -1.05 22.08
C ARG A 45 -10.81 -2.21 21.15
N THR A 46 -11.78 -2.93 20.58
CA THR A 46 -11.52 -3.94 19.54
C THR A 46 -10.86 -3.33 18.30
N TRP A 47 -11.27 -2.11 17.92
CA TRP A 47 -10.70 -1.40 16.77
C TRP A 47 -9.26 -0.95 16.99
N LEU A 48 -8.81 -0.81 18.24
CA LEU A 48 -7.41 -0.50 18.54
C LEU A 48 -6.51 -1.60 17.99
N TRP A 49 -6.84 -2.88 18.24
CA TRP A 49 -6.03 -4.00 17.77
C TRP A 49 -6.06 -4.13 16.25
N VAL A 50 -7.24 -3.95 15.64
CA VAL A 50 -7.37 -3.92 14.16
C VAL A 50 -6.51 -2.80 13.59
N GLY A 51 -6.56 -1.61 14.18
CA GLY A 51 -5.75 -0.46 13.76
C GLY A 51 -4.25 -0.71 13.90
N VAL A 52 -3.79 -1.34 14.99
CA VAL A 52 -2.38 -1.70 15.17
C VAL A 52 -1.92 -2.70 14.12
N VAL A 53 -2.72 -3.73 13.82
CA VAL A 53 -2.38 -4.71 12.77
C VAL A 53 -2.26 -4.01 11.41
N LEU A 54 -3.21 -3.14 11.07
CA LEU A 54 -3.18 -2.39 9.81
C LEU A 54 -2.01 -1.38 9.73
N LEU A 55 -1.63 -0.77 10.84
CA LEU A 55 -0.43 0.07 10.93
C LEU A 55 0.83 -0.72 10.61
N VAL A 56 1.00 -1.89 11.21
CA VAL A 56 2.19 -2.72 10.99
C VAL A 56 2.21 -3.25 9.56
N VAL A 57 1.12 -3.87 9.10
CA VAL A 57 1.04 -4.47 7.77
C VAL A 57 1.11 -3.40 6.68
N GLY A 58 0.32 -2.33 6.80
CA GLY A 58 0.33 -1.22 5.86
C GLY A 58 1.70 -0.52 5.81
N GLY A 59 2.32 -0.28 6.96
CA GLY A 59 3.62 0.38 7.04
C GLY A 59 4.74 -0.45 6.41
N VAL A 60 4.80 -1.75 6.72
CA VAL A 60 5.78 -2.67 6.13
C VAL A 60 5.56 -2.79 4.61
N ALA A 61 4.30 -2.97 4.19
CA ALA A 61 3.96 -3.07 2.77
C ALA A 61 4.30 -1.77 2.00
N SER A 62 4.04 -0.60 2.58
CA SER A 62 4.42 0.69 2.00
C SER A 62 5.93 0.85 1.88
N ALA A 63 6.70 0.45 2.90
CA ALA A 63 8.15 0.51 2.85
C ALA A 63 8.70 -0.35 1.70
N PHE A 64 8.18 -1.57 1.51
CA PHE A 64 8.54 -2.43 0.39
C PHE A 64 8.09 -1.86 -0.96
N ALA A 65 6.87 -1.32 -1.06
CA ALA A 65 6.35 -0.72 -2.29
C ALA A 65 7.18 0.49 -2.74
N VAL A 66 7.53 1.38 -1.80
CA VAL A 66 8.38 2.54 -2.06
C VAL A 66 9.80 2.10 -2.45
N ARG A 67 10.35 1.09 -1.77
CA ARG A 67 11.67 0.53 -2.10
C ARG A 67 11.70 -0.05 -3.52
N ALA A 68 10.70 -0.84 -3.88
CA ALA A 68 10.57 -1.40 -5.22
C ALA A 68 10.42 -0.30 -6.28
N ARG A 69 9.60 0.72 -6.00
CA ARG A 69 9.43 1.86 -6.88
C ARG A 69 10.73 2.65 -7.07
N TRP A 70 11.49 2.85 -6.01
CA TRP A 70 12.79 3.51 -6.09
C TRP A 70 13.79 2.69 -6.91
N ALA A 71 13.84 1.37 -6.73
CA ALA A 71 14.69 0.49 -7.53
C ALA A 71 14.36 0.60 -9.03
N TYR A 72 13.08 0.48 -9.39
CA TYR A 72 12.61 0.67 -10.76
C TYR A 72 13.03 2.02 -11.35
N LEU A 73 12.82 3.11 -10.61
CA LEU A 73 13.16 4.46 -11.06
C LEU A 73 14.67 4.69 -11.20
N ARG A 74 15.50 3.97 -10.46
CA ARG A 74 16.97 4.03 -10.63
C ARG A 74 17.41 3.31 -11.89
N GLU A 75 16.86 2.13 -12.15
CA GLU A 75 17.19 1.33 -13.34
C GLU A 75 16.74 2.05 -14.63
N HIS A 76 15.56 2.67 -14.63
CA HIS A 76 14.99 3.35 -15.81
C HIS A 76 15.34 4.84 -15.92
N ARG A 77 16.22 5.37 -15.05
CA ARG A 77 16.79 6.73 -15.19
C ARG A 77 18.15 6.75 -15.89
N ALA A 78 18.73 5.58 -16.13
CA ALA A 78 20.05 5.43 -16.73
C ALA A 78 20.02 5.41 -18.27
N ASP A 79 18.83 5.41 -18.87
CA ASP A 79 18.55 5.57 -20.30
C ASP A 79 18.00 6.98 -20.59
#